data_AF-A0A256XGQ9-F1
#
_entry.id   AF-A0A256XGQ9-F1
#
_cell.length_a   1.000
_cell.length_b   1.000
_cell.length_c   1.000
_cell.angle_alpha   90.00
_cell.angle_beta   90.00
_cell.angle_gamma   90.00
#
_symmetry.space_group_name_H-M   'P 1'
#
loop_
_entity.id
_entity.type
_entity.pdbx_description
1 polymer ?
#
loop_
_entity_poly.entity_id
_entity_poly.type
_entity_poly.pdbx_seq_one_letter_code
_entity_poly.pdbx_strand_id
1 'polypeptide(L)'
;MIPENLSYLDLNYLMLFIIAAFCFISYVWIREGIKRVSLGILEDLLKTFLWIIKWGFLFAVWLFIVEVDYFKISIEPAQKTLIDSFFLAILFMIVTYTASKLKMLSEIYGFKNK
;
A
#
# COMPACT_ATOMS: atom_id res chain seq x y z
N MET A 1 3.59 -17.53 30.23
CA MET A 1 2.68 -16.47 30.72
C MET A 1 2.61 -15.40 29.64
N ILE A 2 1.51 -15.37 28.89
CA ILE A 2 1.23 -14.24 27.98
C ILE A 2 0.76 -13.11 28.90
N PRO A 3 1.39 -11.93 28.91
CA PRO A 3 0.93 -10.85 29.76
C PRO A 3 -0.50 -10.46 29.36
N GLU A 4 -1.44 -10.57 30.30
CA GLU A 4 -2.89 -10.36 30.11
C GLU A 4 -3.28 -8.90 29.81
N ASN A 5 -2.33 -8.02 29.54
CA ASN A 5 -2.56 -6.63 29.13
C ASN A 5 -1.79 -6.34 27.85
N LEU A 6 -2.15 -7.01 26.76
CA LEU A 6 -1.80 -6.50 25.42
C LEU A 6 -2.66 -5.24 25.23
N SER A 7 -2.03 -4.07 25.31
CA SER A 7 -2.72 -2.81 25.08
C SER A 7 -3.22 -2.76 23.64
N TYR A 8 -4.36 -2.11 23.41
CA TYR A 8 -4.85 -1.84 22.04
C TYR A 8 -3.78 -1.17 21.16
N LEU A 9 -2.91 -0.38 21.79
CA LEU A 9 -1.75 0.25 21.18
C LEU A 9 -0.73 -0.78 20.64
N ASP A 10 -0.43 -1.82 21.41
CA ASP A 10 0.54 -2.86 21.05
C ASP A 10 0.05 -3.70 19.86
N LEU A 11 -1.26 -3.97 19.81
CA LEU A 11 -1.91 -4.65 18.69
C LEU A 11 -1.83 -3.80 17.41
N ASN A 12 -2.08 -2.50 17.50
CA ASN A 12 -1.99 -1.59 16.35
C ASN A 12 -0.56 -1.54 15.79
N TYR A 13 0.46 -1.44 16.65
CA TYR A 13 1.86 -1.46 16.20
C TYR A 13 2.24 -2.78 15.55
N LEU A 14 1.80 -3.90 16.11
CA LEU A 14 2.02 -5.22 15.52
C LEU A 14 1.35 -5.34 14.14
N MET A 15 0.13 -4.84 13.98
CA MET A 15 -0.54 -4.80 12.67
C MET A 15 0.19 -3.93 11.67
N LEU A 16 0.64 -2.72 12.05
CA LEU A 16 1.41 -1.84 11.16
C LEU A 16 2.72 -2.50 10.71
N PHE A 17 3.40 -3.21 11.61
CA PHE A 17 4.63 -3.94 11.29
C PHE A 17 4.38 -5.07 10.29
N ILE A 18 3.30 -5.83 10.49
CA ILE A 18 2.87 -6.90 9.58
C ILE A 18 2.54 -6.32 8.20
N ILE A 19 1.80 -5.22 8.13
CA ILE A 19 1.46 -4.53 6.88
C ILE A 19 2.73 -4.07 6.15
N ALA A 20 3.66 -3.43 6.86
CA ALA A 20 4.93 -2.99 6.29
C ALA A 20 5.75 -4.17 5.74
N ALA A 21 5.82 -5.29 6.47
CA ALA A 21 6.49 -6.51 6.03
C ALA A 21 5.84 -7.12 4.78
N PHE A 22 4.51 -7.20 4.73
CA PHE A 22 3.80 -7.67 3.55
C PHE A 22 4.03 -6.77 2.35
N CYS A 23 3.98 -5.44 2.52
CA CYS A 23 4.31 -4.50 1.45
C CYS A 23 5.75 -4.73 0.95
N PHE A 24 6.72 -4.94 1.84
CA PHE A 24 8.09 -5.21 1.44
C PHE A 24 8.22 -6.51 0.62
N ILE A 25 7.60 -7.61 1.07
CA ILE A 25 7.61 -8.89 0.36
C ILE A 25 6.94 -8.74 -1.01
N SER A 26 5.76 -8.13 -1.07
CA SER A 26 5.04 -7.88 -2.32
C SER A 26 5.87 -7.01 -3.28
N TYR A 27 6.60 -6.01 -2.77
CA TYR A 27 7.49 -5.19 -3.58
C TYR A 27 8.58 -6.02 -4.26
N VAL A 28 9.26 -6.88 -3.49
CA VAL A 28 10.31 -7.77 -4.01
C VAL A 28 9.75 -8.71 -5.07
N TRP A 29 8.61 -9.35 -4.78
CA TRP A 29 7.96 -10.28 -5.69
C TRP A 29 7.55 -9.63 -7.02
N ILE A 30 6.88 -8.49 -6.97
CA ILE A 30 6.44 -7.80 -8.19
C ILE A 30 7.62 -7.25 -8.97
N ARG A 31 8.67 -6.75 -8.29
CA ARG A 31 9.89 -6.28 -8.96
C ARG A 31 10.59 -7.39 -9.72
N GLU A 32 10.68 -8.59 -9.15
CA GLU A 32 11.21 -9.75 -9.85
C GLU A 32 10.27 -10.24 -10.97
N GLY A 33 8.95 -10.12 -10.79
CA GLY A 33 7.96 -10.40 -11.83
C GLY A 33 8.15 -9.51 -13.06
N ILE A 34 8.32 -8.20 -12.87
CA ILE A 34 8.53 -7.24 -13.98
C ILE A 34 9.75 -7.60 -14.83
N LYS A 35 10.87 -7.99 -14.19
CA LYS A 35 12.09 -8.37 -14.92
C LYS A 35 11.90 -9.55 -15.88
N ARG A 36 10.88 -10.39 -15.63
CA ARG A 36 10.59 -11.63 -16.38
C ARG A 36 9.45 -11.47 -17.38
N VAL A 37 8.76 -10.34 -17.40
CA VAL A 37 7.61 -10.09 -18.28
C VAL A 37 8.07 -9.30 -19.51
N SER A 38 7.83 -9.84 -20.71
CA SER A 38 8.18 -9.21 -22.00
C SER A 38 7.03 -8.42 -22.65
N LEU A 39 5.82 -8.51 -22.09
CA LEU A 39 4.62 -7.86 -22.62
C LEU A 39 4.42 -6.49 -21.94
N GLY A 40 4.60 -5.41 -22.68
CA GLY A 40 4.60 -4.03 -22.15
C GLY A 40 3.33 -3.64 -21.37
N ILE A 41 2.16 -4.15 -21.72
CA ILE A 41 0.90 -3.85 -20.99
C ILE A 41 0.87 -4.54 -19.62
N LEU A 42 1.38 -5.77 -19.53
CA LEU A 42 1.49 -6.50 -18.26
C LEU A 42 2.59 -5.91 -17.38
N GLU A 43 3.69 -5.45 -18.00
CA GLU A 43 4.76 -4.71 -17.34
C GLU A 43 4.22 -3.41 -16.69
N ASP A 44 3.41 -2.64 -17.42
CA ASP A 44 2.77 -1.41 -16.92
C ASP A 44 1.80 -1.68 -15.77
N LEU A 45 1.04 -2.77 -15.84
CA LEU A 45 0.15 -3.19 -14.75
C LEU A 45 0.96 -3.53 -13.48
N LEU A 46 2.03 -4.31 -13.62
CA LEU A 46 2.90 -4.66 -12.50
C LEU A 46 3.62 -3.43 -11.91
N LYS A 47 4.06 -2.49 -12.75
CA LYS A 47 4.58 -1.19 -12.29
C LYS A 47 3.55 -0.43 -11.46
N THR A 48 2.28 -0.49 -11.85
CA THR A 48 1.20 0.17 -11.11
C THR A 48 0.99 -0.50 -9.74
N PHE A 49 1.03 -1.83 -9.66
CA PHE A 49 1.00 -2.53 -8.37
C PHE A 49 2.22 -2.19 -7.49
N LEU A 50 3.42 -2.03 -8.06
CA LEU A 50 4.57 -1.52 -7.30
C LEU A 50 4.31 -0.15 -6.70
N TRP A 51 3.62 0.74 -7.43
CA TRP A 51 3.24 2.05 -6.89
C TRP A 51 2.29 1.91 -5.71
N ILE A 52 1.25 1.07 -5.80
CA ILE A 52 0.33 0.80 -4.68
C ILE A 52 1.11 0.32 -3.45
N ILE A 53 2.01 -0.64 -3.63
CA ILE A 53 2.78 -1.23 -2.54
C ILE A 53 3.72 -0.20 -1.89
N LYS A 54 4.41 0.61 -2.69
CA LYS A 54 5.28 1.68 -2.17
C LYS A 54 4.50 2.69 -1.34
N TRP A 55 3.34 3.10 -1.83
CA TRP A 55 2.49 4.05 -1.11
C TRP A 55 1.88 3.45 0.15
N GLY A 56 1.45 2.18 0.11
CA GLY A 56 0.99 1.46 1.29
C GLY A 56 2.10 1.35 2.36
N PHE A 57 3.33 1.05 1.95
CA PHE A 57 4.48 1.02 2.85
C PHE A 57 4.76 2.39 3.48
N LEU A 58 4.82 3.44 2.66
CA LEU A 58 5.02 4.82 3.14
C LEU A 58 3.95 5.24 4.14
N PHE A 59 2.68 4.89 3.87
CA PHE A 59 1.57 5.21 4.77
C PHE A 59 1.65 4.43 6.09
N ALA A 60 1.99 3.14 6.05
CA ALA A 60 2.18 2.33 7.26
C ALA A 60 3.33 2.88 8.14
N VAL A 61 4.44 3.30 7.51
CA VAL A 61 5.55 3.95 8.22
C VAL A 61 5.13 5.29 8.80
N TRP A 62 4.36 6.09 8.06
CA TRP A 62 3.80 7.35 8.55
C TRP A 62 2.95 7.15 9.80
N LEU A 63 1.96 6.25 9.74
CA LEU A 63 1.11 5.93 10.89
C LEU A 63 1.94 5.46 12.09
N PHE A 64 2.94 4.61 11.84
CA PHE A 64 3.84 4.16 12.91
C PHE A 64 4.59 5.32 13.57
N ILE A 65 5.14 6.25 12.80
CA ILE A 65 5.88 7.40 13.35
C ILE A 65 4.96 8.33 14.16
N VAL A 66 3.72 8.53 13.70
CA VAL A 66 2.77 9.45 14.35
C VAL A 66 2.07 8.82 15.56
N GLU A 67 1.88 7.51 15.56
CA GLU A 67 1.21 6.80 16.67
C GLU A 67 2.17 6.31 17.75
N VAL A 68 3.47 6.17 17.45
CA VAL A 68 4.47 5.72 18.43
C VAL A 68 4.95 6.90 19.27
N ASP A 69 4.57 6.91 20.56
CA ASP A 69 4.92 7.92 21.58
C ASP A 69 6.44 8.14 21.77
N TYR A 70 7.28 7.29 21.17
CA TYR A 70 8.73 7.41 21.19
C TYR A 70 9.23 8.63 20.38
N PHE A 71 8.52 8.99 19.31
CA PHE A 71 8.77 10.22 18.56
C PHE A 71 7.74 11.26 19.02
N LYS A 72 8.11 12.14 19.95
CA LYS A 72 7.26 13.27 20.39
C LYS A 72 7.06 14.30 19.26
N ILE A 73 6.40 13.91 18.18
CA ILE A 73 6.02 14.81 17.11
C ILE A 73 4.64 15.34 17.48
N SER A 74 4.60 16.54 18.07
CA SER A 74 3.35 17.25 18.30
C SER A 74 2.82 17.73 16.95
N ILE A 75 2.05 16.87 16.28
CA ILE A 75 1.34 17.21 15.04
C ILE A 75 -0.06 17.67 15.44
N GLU A 76 -0.46 18.83 14.95
CA GLU A 76 -1.84 19.29 15.11
C GLU A 76 -2.81 18.28 14.47
N PRO A 77 -3.94 17.93 15.12
CA PRO A 77 -4.89 16.96 14.58
C PRO A 77 -5.34 17.27 13.14
N ALA A 78 -5.51 18.56 12.81
CA ALA A 78 -5.87 19.01 11.47
C ALA A 78 -4.80 18.67 10.41
N GLN A 79 -3.51 18.80 10.76
CA GLN A 79 -2.41 18.46 9.88
C GLN A 79 -2.31 16.95 9.66
N LYS A 80 -2.53 16.14 10.72
CA LYS A 80 -2.60 14.68 10.62
C LYS A 80 -3.70 14.25 9.65
N THR A 81 -4.93 14.75 9.85
CA THR A 81 -6.07 14.42 8.98
C THR A 81 -5.83 14.82 7.51
N LEU A 82 -5.18 15.97 7.29
CA LEU A 82 -4.84 16.45 5.96
C LEU A 82 -3.83 15.52 5.26
N ILE A 83 -2.78 15.10 5.95
CA ILE A 83 -1.78 14.16 5.42
C ILE A 83 -2.41 12.78 5.15
N ASP A 84 -3.23 12.25 6.06
CA ASP A 84 -3.92 10.99 5.86
C ASP A 84 -4.85 11.04 4.64
N SER A 85 -5.52 12.19 4.43
CA SER A 85 -6.37 12.43 3.25
C SER A 85 -5.55 12.48 1.95
N PHE A 86 -4.34 13.04 1.97
CA PHE A 86 -3.44 13.01 0.82
C PHE A 86 -3.02 11.59 0.45
N PHE A 87 -2.66 10.76 1.44
CA PHE A 87 -2.34 9.35 1.20
C PHE A 87 -3.52 8.59 0.59
N LEU A 88 -4.72 8.81 1.12
CA LEU A 88 -5.94 8.18 0.61
C LEU A 88 -6.26 8.62 -0.84
N ALA A 89 -6.10 9.90 -1.15
CA ALA A 89 -6.33 10.44 -2.49
C ALA A 89 -5.35 9.85 -3.52
N ILE A 90 -4.08 9.73 -3.16
CA ILE A 90 -3.06 9.11 -4.02
C ILE A 90 -3.36 7.63 -4.24
N LEU A 91 -3.74 6.90 -3.19
CA LEU A 91 -4.15 5.51 -3.31
C LEU A 91 -5.35 5.36 -4.26
N PHE A 92 -6.36 6.23 -4.13
CA PHE A 92 -7.54 6.22 -4.99
C PHE A 92 -7.19 6.50 -6.45
N MET A 93 -6.28 7.45 -6.71
CA MET A 93 -5.78 7.72 -8.07
C MET A 93 -5.10 6.49 -8.68
N ILE A 94 -4.23 5.81 -7.92
CA ILE A 94 -3.50 4.64 -8.42
C ILE A 94 -4.47 3.46 -8.65
N VAL A 95 -5.40 3.20 -7.72
CA VAL A 95 -6.42 2.15 -7.88
C VAL A 95 -7.30 2.44 -9.10
N THR A 96 -7.76 3.68 -9.27
CA THR A 96 -8.57 4.09 -10.43
C THR A 96 -7.81 3.87 -11.74
N TYR A 97 -6.55 4.29 -11.79
CA TYR A 97 -5.68 4.08 -12.95
C TYR A 97 -5.49 2.58 -13.26
N THR A 98 -5.27 1.76 -12.21
CA THR A 98 -5.14 0.30 -12.32
C THR A 98 -6.41 -0.32 -12.90
N ALA A 99 -7.58 0.09 -12.40
CA ALA A 99 -8.88 -0.38 -12.88
C ALA A 99 -9.12 -0.02 -14.35
N SER A 100 -8.77 1.19 -14.78
CA SER A 100 -8.84 1.59 -16.19
C SER A 100 -7.93 0.73 -17.08
N LYS A 101 -6.71 0.44 -16.64
CA LYS A 101 -5.77 -0.42 -17.38
C LYS A 101 -6.23 -1.88 -17.45
N LEU A 102 -6.79 -2.41 -16.35
CA LEU A 102 -7.42 -3.73 -16.32
C LEU A 102 -8.60 -3.84 -17.28
N LYS A 103 -9.44 -2.80 -17.36
CA LYS A 103 -10.54 -2.74 -18.33
C LYS A 103 -10.01 -2.79 -19.76
N MET A 104 -9.01 -1.98 -20.11
CA MET A 104 -8.38 -2.03 -21.43
C MET A 104 -7.79 -3.42 -21.74
N LEU A 105 -7.13 -4.06 -20.77
CA LEU A 105 -6.64 -5.43 -20.89
C LEU A 105 -7.78 -6.42 -21.17
N SER A 106 -8.91 -6.31 -20.48
CA SER A 106 -10.07 -7.17 -20.68
C SER A 106 -10.67 -7.04 -22.09
N GLU A 107 -10.66 -5.82 -22.64
CA GLU A 107 -11.14 -5.51 -23.99
C GLU A 107 -10.19 -6.05 -25.08
N ILE A 108 -8.88 -5.94 -24.87
CA ILE A 108 -7.84 -6.41 -25.81
C ILE A 108 -7.75 -7.94 -25.84
N TYR A 109 -7.70 -8.59 -24.67
CA TYR A 109 -7.53 -10.04 -24.57
C TYR A 109 -8.85 -10.81 -24.66
N GLY A 110 -9.98 -10.12 -24.89
CA GLY A 110 -11.25 -10.75 -25.14
C GLY A 110 -11.77 -11.54 -23.96
N PHE A 111 -11.60 -11.05 -22.73
CA PHE A 111 -12.39 -11.52 -21.57
C PHE A 111 -13.86 -11.07 -21.71
N LYS A 112 -14.45 -11.25 -22.90
CA LYS A 112 -15.88 -11.24 -23.11
C LYS A 112 -16.39 -12.61 -22.70
N ASN A 113 -17.22 -12.59 -21.66
CA ASN A 113 -18.05 -13.68 -21.16
C ASN A 113 -18.40 -14.71 -22.25
N LYS A 114 -18.07 -15.98 -21.97
CA LYS A 114 -19.04 -17.05 -22.24
C LYS A 114 -20.21 -16.90 -21.28
#